data_AF-A0A8B7DY96-F1
#
_entry.id   AF-A0A8B7DY96-F1
#
_cell.length_a   1.000
_cell.length_b   1.000
_cell.length_c   1.000
_cell.angle_alpha   90.00
_cell.angle_beta   90.00
_cell.angle_gamma   90.00
#
_symmetry.space_group_name_H-M   'P 1'
#
loop_
_entity.id
_entity.type
_entity.pdbx_description
1 polymer ?
#
loop_
_entity_poly.entity_id
_entity_poly.type
_entity_poly.pdbx_seq_one_letter_code
_entity_poly.pdbx_strand_id
1 'polypeptide(L)'
;MQVEQENFQVKKFRWLRSLRRLSSRQKILITCLLIMILTGVVVASVILTKTLNVAQVQKSYTKIGLDDILAGKFSFKLSNTQWISENEYWFENNEGIMRFNIANNSTHAVLSKAEMVCRY
;
A
#
# COMPACT_ATOMS: atom_id res chain seq x y z
N MET A 1 33.78 12.83 -37.35
CA MET A 1 32.77 11.81 -36.98
C MET A 1 32.80 10.55 -37.86
N GLN A 2 33.10 10.62 -39.17
CA GLN A 2 33.22 9.40 -40.02
C GLN A 2 34.38 8.47 -39.63
N VAL A 3 35.53 9.01 -39.19
CA VAL A 3 36.73 8.22 -38.84
C VAL A 3 36.57 7.36 -37.57
N GLU A 4 35.70 7.76 -36.64
CA GLU A 4 35.41 6.98 -35.43
C GLU A 4 34.51 5.77 -35.70
N GLN A 5 33.54 5.92 -36.61
CA GLN A 5 32.66 4.82 -36.97
C GLN A 5 33.37 3.72 -37.77
N GLU A 6 34.30 4.08 -38.66
CA GLU A 6 35.14 3.08 -39.35
C GLU A 6 36.01 2.29 -38.37
N ASN A 7 36.64 2.97 -37.39
CA ASN A 7 37.47 2.31 -36.38
C ASN A 7 36.67 1.34 -35.50
N PHE A 8 35.41 1.67 -35.16
CA PHE A 8 34.54 0.78 -34.40
C PHE A 8 34.15 -0.47 -35.17
N GLN A 9 33.79 -0.33 -36.45
CA GLN A 9 33.46 -1.47 -37.32
C GLN A 9 34.68 -2.37 -37.53
N VAL A 10 35.85 -1.81 -37.82
CA VAL A 10 37.10 -2.57 -38.01
C VAL A 10 37.47 -3.34 -36.73
N LYS A 11 37.31 -2.73 -35.54
CA LYS A 11 37.50 -3.43 -34.26
C LYS A 11 36.49 -4.57 -34.09
N LYS A 12 35.19 -4.33 -34.29
CA LYS A 12 34.13 -5.34 -34.19
C LYS A 12 34.39 -6.56 -35.09
N PHE A 13 34.83 -6.33 -36.33
CA PHE A 13 35.19 -7.40 -37.27
C PHE A 13 36.48 -8.16 -36.88
N ARG A 14 37.44 -7.49 -36.22
CA ARG A 14 38.69 -8.12 -35.78
C ARG A 14 38.47 -9.12 -34.62
N TRP A 15 37.57 -8.81 -33.67
CA TRP A 15 37.19 -9.73 -32.59
C TRP A 15 36.46 -10.99 -33.12
N LEU A 16 35.57 -10.83 -34.11
CA LEU A 16 34.85 -11.94 -34.73
C LEU A 16 35.78 -12.91 -35.49
N ARG A 17 36.86 -12.41 -36.12
CA ARG A 17 37.90 -13.26 -36.74
C ARG A 17 38.77 -13.98 -35.72
N SER A 18 39.07 -13.36 -34.58
CA SER A 18 39.85 -13.98 -33.49
C SER A 18 39.09 -15.15 -32.86
N LEU A 19 37.77 -15.01 -32.67
CA LEU A 19 36.90 -16.07 -32.14
C LEU A 19 36.84 -17.34 -33.02
N ARG A 20 37.11 -17.23 -34.33
CA ARG A 20 37.20 -18.39 -35.24
C ARG A 20 38.47 -19.22 -35.08
N ARG A 21 39.57 -18.63 -34.58
CA ARG A 21 40.87 -19.32 -34.38
C ARG A 21 41.03 -19.98 -33.01
N LEU A 22 40.00 -19.95 -32.18
CA LEU A 22 40.00 -20.62 -30.88
C LEU A 22 39.81 -22.13 -31.07
N SER A 23 40.60 -22.93 -30.35
CA SER A 23 40.44 -24.38 -30.37
C SER A 23 39.08 -24.76 -29.77
N SER A 24 38.53 -25.93 -30.14
CA SER A 24 37.22 -26.37 -29.63
C SER A 24 37.13 -26.35 -28.10
N ARG A 25 38.24 -26.58 -27.40
CA ARG A 25 38.33 -26.51 -25.93
C ARG A 25 38.12 -25.09 -25.38
N GLN A 26 38.67 -24.08 -26.05
CA GLN A 26 38.51 -22.68 -25.64
C GLN A 26 37.09 -22.18 -25.89
N LYS A 27 36.44 -22.64 -26.98
CA LYS A 27 35.03 -22.34 -27.24
C LYS A 27 34.12 -22.88 -26.15
N ILE A 28 34.34 -24.13 -25.72
CA ILE A 28 33.57 -24.75 -24.62
C ILE A 28 33.70 -23.94 -23.31
N LEU A 29 34.93 -23.54 -22.95
CA LEU A 29 35.18 -22.73 -21.76
C LEU A 29 34.44 -21.38 -21.78
N ILE A 30 34.46 -20.68 -22.92
CA ILE A 30 33.76 -19.40 -23.09
C ILE A 30 32.25 -19.60 -22.99
N THR A 31 31.72 -20.65 -23.62
CA THR A 31 30.28 -20.96 -23.55
C THR A 31 29.85 -21.28 -22.12
N CYS A 32 30.62 -22.05 -21.37
CA CYS A 32 30.34 -22.32 -19.95
C CYS A 32 30.36 -21.04 -19.10
N LEU A 33 31.32 -20.14 -19.32
CA LEU A 33 31.38 -18.86 -18.62
C LEU A 33 30.14 -17.99 -18.92
N LEU A 34 29.71 -17.94 -20.18
CA LEU A 34 28.51 -17.22 -20.58
C LEU A 34 27.25 -17.79 -19.91
N ILE A 35 27.13 -19.12 -19.84
CA ILE A 35 26.01 -19.78 -19.16
C ILE A 35 26.02 -19.43 -17.67
N MET A 36 27.17 -19.46 -16.99
CA MET A 36 27.26 -19.09 -15.57
C MET A 36 26.87 -17.62 -15.30
N ILE A 37 27.24 -16.71 -16.20
CA ILE A 37 26.84 -15.30 -16.08
C ILE A 37 25.32 -15.18 -16.28
N LEU A 38 24.76 -15.83 -17.30
CA LEU A 38 23.32 -15.83 -17.56
C LEU A 38 22.51 -16.38 -16.40
N THR A 39 22.92 -17.50 -15.82
CA THR A 39 22.22 -18.09 -14.66
C THR A 39 22.30 -17.17 -13.44
N GLY A 40 23.46 -16.55 -13.18
CA GLY A 40 23.62 -15.57 -12.11
C GLY A 40 22.67 -14.37 -12.25
N VAL A 41 22.52 -13.83 -13.45
CA VAL A 41 21.61 -12.70 -13.73
C VAL A 41 20.14 -13.09 -13.52
N VAL A 42 19.73 -14.29 -13.94
CA VAL A 42 18.35 -14.77 -13.72
C VAL A 42 18.05 -14.98 -12.23
N VAL A 43 18.99 -15.54 -11.47
CA VAL A 43 18.79 -15.72 -10.02
C VAL A 43 18.69 -14.37 -9.31
N ALA A 44 19.57 -13.42 -9.65
CA ALA A 44 19.55 -12.08 -9.08
C ALA A 44 18.24 -11.33 -9.39
N SER A 45 17.71 -11.44 -10.61
CA SER A 45 16.46 -10.78 -10.99
C SER A 45 15.24 -11.36 -10.25
N VAL A 46 15.19 -12.68 -10.05
CA VAL A 46 14.12 -13.33 -9.28
C VAL A 46 14.16 -12.89 -7.81
N ILE A 47 15.35 -12.82 -7.21
CA ILE A 47 15.51 -12.34 -5.82
C ILE A 47 15.08 -10.87 -5.70
N LEU A 48 15.50 -10.03 -6.63
CA LEU A 48 15.12 -8.61 -6.65
C LEU A 48 13.61 -8.42 -6.80
N THR A 49 12.97 -9.23 -7.66
CA THR A 49 11.51 -9.18 -7.87
C THR A 49 10.74 -9.61 -6.62
N LYS A 50 11.21 -10.67 -5.94
CA LYS A 50 10.60 -11.12 -4.68
C LYS A 50 10.73 -10.08 -3.57
N THR A 51 11.90 -9.44 -3.43
CA THR A 51 12.13 -8.41 -2.41
C THR A 51 11.31 -7.14 -2.67
N LEU A 52 11.20 -6.70 -3.93
CA LEU A 52 10.36 -5.57 -4.31
C LEU A 52 8.88 -5.83 -4.06
N ASN A 53 8.38 -7.04 -4.36
CA ASN A 53 6.99 -7.41 -4.10
C ASN A 53 6.69 -7.45 -2.59
N VAL A 54 7.61 -7.98 -1.77
CA VAL A 54 7.47 -7.98 -0.30
C VAL A 54 7.48 -6.55 0.25
N ALA A 55 8.34 -5.68 -0.26
CA ALA A 55 8.41 -4.27 0.14
C ALA A 55 7.16 -3.48 -0.28
N GLN A 56 6.56 -3.77 -1.44
CA GLN A 56 5.30 -3.16 -1.87
C GLN A 56 4.11 -3.62 -1.03
N VAL A 57 4.04 -4.90 -0.67
CA VAL A 57 2.97 -5.41 0.22
C VAL A 57 3.06 -4.80 1.62
N GLN A 58 4.27 -4.56 2.14
CA GLN A 58 4.45 -3.93 3.45
C GLN A 58 3.97 -2.48 3.53
N LYS A 59 3.92 -1.73 2.40
CA LYS A 59 3.40 -0.36 2.38
C LYS A 59 1.88 -0.25 2.54
N SER A 60 1.13 -1.34 2.36
CA SER A 60 -0.33 -1.32 2.41
C SER A 60 -0.94 -1.48 3.82
N TYR A 61 -0.11 -1.64 4.85
CA TYR A 61 -0.58 -1.71 6.23
C TYR A 61 -0.26 -0.38 6.93
N THR A 62 -1.18 0.58 6.84
CA THR A 62 -1.21 1.72 7.76
C THR A 62 -1.43 1.15 9.16
N LYS A 63 -0.33 1.03 9.92
CA LYS A 63 -0.39 0.62 11.31
C LYS A 63 -1.04 1.74 12.10
N ILE A 64 -1.96 1.38 12.99
CA ILE A 64 -2.55 2.31 13.95
C ILE A 64 -1.40 2.89 14.78
N GLY A 65 -1.22 4.21 14.67
CA GLY A 65 -0.20 4.93 15.39
C GLY A 65 -0.63 5.25 16.83
N LEU A 66 0.35 5.53 17.69
CA LEU A 66 0.07 6.03 19.05
C LEU A 66 -0.68 7.37 18.99
N ASP A 67 -0.39 8.18 17.98
CA ASP A 67 -1.07 9.43 17.66
C ASP A 67 -2.55 9.21 17.31
N ASP A 68 -2.91 8.14 16.61
CA ASP A 68 -4.33 7.82 16.33
C ASP A 68 -5.10 7.44 17.61
N ILE A 69 -4.42 6.78 18.57
CA ILE A 69 -4.99 6.40 19.87
C ILE A 69 -5.13 7.65 20.75
N LEU A 70 -4.09 8.46 20.85
CA LEU A 70 -4.07 9.68 21.67
C LEU A 70 -5.03 10.76 21.13
N ALA A 71 -5.17 10.85 19.80
CA ALA A 71 -6.15 11.73 19.16
C ALA A 71 -7.60 11.24 19.33
N GLY A 72 -7.81 10.08 19.97
CA GLY A 72 -9.15 9.55 20.22
C GLY A 72 -9.91 9.17 18.94
N LYS A 73 -9.22 8.95 17.81
CA LYS A 73 -9.88 8.59 16.53
C LYS A 73 -10.68 7.28 16.65
N PHE A 74 -10.30 6.42 17.59
CA PHE A 74 -10.97 5.17 17.91
C PHE A 74 -11.76 5.23 19.23
N SER A 75 -12.30 6.39 19.60
CA SER A 75 -13.19 6.49 20.75
C SER A 75 -14.57 5.89 20.44
N PHE A 76 -15.07 5.02 21.30
CA PHE A 76 -16.45 4.55 21.23
C PHE A 76 -17.39 5.67 21.70
N LYS A 77 -18.30 6.08 20.83
CA LYS A 77 -19.40 6.98 21.21
C LYS A 77 -20.49 6.11 21.84
N LEU A 78 -20.55 6.08 23.17
CA LEU A 78 -21.71 5.52 23.85
C LEU A 78 -22.88 6.49 23.63
N SER A 79 -23.92 6.01 22.94
CA SER A 79 -25.21 6.70 22.92
C SER A 79 -25.87 6.49 24.27
N ASN A 80 -26.18 7.57 24.98
CA ASN A 80 -26.99 7.50 26.18
C ASN A 80 -28.45 7.30 25.76
N THR A 81 -28.80 6.05 25.49
CA THR A 81 -30.14 5.64 25.07
C THR A 81 -30.87 5.04 26.25
N GLN A 82 -32.03 5.59 26.60
CA GLN A 82 -32.85 5.11 27.71
C GLN A 82 -34.27 4.80 27.23
N TRP A 83 -34.71 3.57 27.49
CA TRP A 83 -36.07 3.14 27.18
C TRP A 83 -37.09 3.78 28.12
N ILE A 84 -38.22 4.21 27.55
CA ILE A 84 -39.34 4.83 28.27
C ILE A 84 -40.55 3.90 28.21
N SER A 85 -40.73 3.23 27.07
CA SER A 85 -41.77 2.22 26.84
C SER A 85 -41.25 1.17 25.86
N GLU A 86 -42.07 0.15 25.57
CA GLU A 86 -41.74 -0.91 24.60
C GLU A 86 -41.43 -0.35 23.20
N ASN A 87 -42.00 0.81 22.85
CA ASN A 87 -41.87 1.40 21.53
C ASN A 87 -41.16 2.76 21.53
N GLU A 88 -40.77 3.30 22.70
CA GLU A 88 -40.17 4.64 22.80
C GLU A 88 -38.90 4.65 23.65
N TYR A 89 -37.90 5.38 23.17
CA TYR A 89 -36.65 5.64 23.90
C TYR A 89 -36.20 7.09 23.75
N TRP A 90 -35.49 7.59 24.76
CA TRP A 90 -34.74 8.83 24.68
C TRP A 90 -33.33 8.55 24.20
N PHE A 91 -32.77 9.47 23.42
CA PHE A 91 -31.38 9.46 23.03
C PHE A 91 -30.85 10.90 22.95
N GLU A 92 -29.58 11.08 23.28
CA GLU A 92 -28.91 12.37 23.16
C GLU A 92 -28.21 12.49 21.81
N ASN A 93 -28.42 13.60 21.12
CA ASN A 93 -27.74 13.95 19.89
C ASN A 93 -27.14 15.37 19.96
N ASN A 94 -26.57 15.85 18.85
CA ASN A 94 -25.93 17.16 18.79
C ASN A 94 -26.89 18.35 18.99
N GLU A 95 -28.20 18.11 18.85
CA GLU A 95 -29.27 19.10 18.95
C GLU A 95 -29.94 19.09 20.34
N GLY A 96 -29.71 18.05 21.15
CA GLY A 96 -30.21 17.92 22.51
C GLY A 96 -30.74 16.51 22.82
N ILE A 97 -31.71 16.44 23.73
CA ILE A 97 -32.36 15.17 24.10
C ILE A 97 -33.58 14.97 23.22
N MET A 98 -33.61 13.85 22.51
CA MET A 98 -34.65 13.47 21.58
C MET A 98 -35.41 12.25 22.09
N ARG A 99 -36.71 12.17 21.80
CA ARG A 99 -37.55 10.98 21.98
C ARG A 99 -37.83 10.37 20.61
N PHE A 100 -37.51 9.10 20.46
CA PHE A 100 -37.83 8.32 19.27
C PHE A 100 -38.98 7.34 19.58
N ASN A 101 -39.95 7.25 18.67
CA ASN A 101 -40.99 6.23 18.71
C ASN A 101 -40.81 5.29 17.50
N ILE A 102 -40.58 4.01 17.79
CA ILE A 102 -40.27 2.96 16.82
C ILE A 102 -41.53 2.55 16.04
N ALA A 103 -42.71 2.61 16.66
CA ALA A 103 -43.96 2.15 16.04
C ALA A 103 -44.40 3.04 14.87
N ASN A 104 -44.10 4.33 14.93
CA ASN A 104 -44.50 5.30 13.90
C ASN A 104 -43.32 6.06 13.26
N ASN A 105 -42.08 5.68 13.60
CA ASN A 105 -40.84 6.32 13.11
C ASN A 105 -40.81 7.84 13.36
N SER A 106 -41.43 8.31 14.45
CA SER A 106 -41.48 9.73 14.80
C SER A 106 -40.38 10.09 15.80
N THR A 107 -39.79 11.28 15.62
CA THR A 107 -38.79 11.84 16.54
C THR A 107 -39.28 13.18 17.05
N HIS A 108 -39.22 13.38 18.37
CA HIS A 108 -39.64 14.60 19.02
C HIS A 108 -38.50 15.14 19.90
N ALA A 109 -38.21 16.44 19.81
CA ALA A 109 -37.29 17.09 20.72
C ALA A 109 -37.93 17.21 22.12
N VAL A 110 -37.24 16.69 23.13
CA VAL A 110 -37.65 16.80 24.54
C VAL A 110 -36.97 17.99 25.20
N LEU A 111 -35.69 18.18 24.91
CA LEU A 111 -34.92 19.32 25.39
C LEU A 111 -33.94 19.75 24.32
N SER A 112 -34.13 20.94 23.75
CA SER A 112 -33.23 21.46 22.74
C SER A 112 -31.98 22.08 23.36
N LYS A 113 -30.86 22.04 22.64
CA LYS A 113 -29.60 22.65 23.08
C LYS A 113 -29.75 24.17 23.35
N ALA A 114 -30.61 24.86 22.60
CA ALA A 114 -30.90 26.28 22.80
C ALA A 114 -31.55 26.52 24.18
N GLU A 115 -32.45 25.63 24.62
CA GLU A 115 -33.10 25.72 25.93
C GLU A 115 -32.17 25.33 27.08
N MET A 116 -31.18 24.46 26.83
CA MET A 116 -30.15 24.12 27.82
C MET A 116 -29.18 25.27 28.09
N VAL A 117 -28.83 26.05 27.06
CA VAL A 117 -27.89 27.19 27.19
C VAL A 117 -28.53 28.37 27.94
N CYS A 118 -29.85 28.57 27.82
CA CYS A 118 -30.55 29.67 28.48
C CYS A 118 -30.90 29.42 29.96
N ARG A 119 -30.52 28.27 30.54
CA ARG A 119 -30.78 27.94 31.96
C ARG A 119 -29.55 28.13 32.86
N TYR A 120 -28.46 28.71 32.35
CA TYR A 120 -27.26 29.07 33.10
C TYR A 120 -26.94 30.56 32.96
#